data_AF-A0A2E5LSF6-F1
#
_entry.id   AF-A0A2E5LSF6-F1
#
_cell.length_a   1.000
_cell.length_b   1.000
_cell.length_c   1.000
_cell.angle_alpha   90.00
_cell.angle_beta   90.00
_cell.angle_gamma   90.00
#
_symmetry.space_group_name_H-M   'P 1'
#
loop_
_entity.id
_entity.type
_entity.pdbx_description
1 polymer ?
#
loop_
_entity_poly.entity_id
_entity_poly.type
_entity_poly.pdbx_seq_one_letter_code
_entity_poly.pdbx_strand_id
1 'polypeptide(L)'
;MAEQGQIPAFKMGSTWRFRQSDLDNWLENSRSGPTVSNVESLTPTIVPARSKWRKRKDSEEADVAIKKACRDHIESEIKSVGKEIFLVESFEEKFGKDVVKLVIDQLKKEKVLKESSHEGLGGEQVRVVMRRQ
;
A
#
# COMPACT_ATOMS: atom_id res chain seq x y z
N MET A 1 44.23 -24.47 -28.41
CA MET A 1 43.79 -23.16 -28.94
C MET A 1 42.29 -23.30 -29.21
N ALA A 2 41.44 -22.68 -28.39
CA ALA A 2 40.03 -22.55 -28.70
C ALA A 2 39.92 -21.36 -29.67
N GLU A 3 39.55 -21.63 -30.90
CA GLU A 3 39.35 -20.61 -31.94
C GLU A 3 38.23 -19.65 -31.50
N GLN A 4 38.63 -18.42 -31.18
CA GLN A 4 37.76 -17.37 -30.66
C GLN A 4 36.62 -17.09 -31.65
N GLY A 5 35.38 -17.40 -31.26
CA GLY A 5 34.16 -16.96 -31.95
C GLY A 5 33.28 -18.04 -32.56
N GLN A 6 33.66 -19.33 -32.55
CA GLN A 6 32.78 -20.40 -33.04
C GLN A 6 31.93 -21.02 -31.92
N ILE A 7 30.62 -21.16 -32.18
CA ILE A 7 29.70 -21.85 -31.29
C ILE A 7 29.98 -23.36 -31.40
N PRO A 8 30.30 -24.06 -30.29
CA PRO A 8 30.58 -25.49 -30.29
C PRO A 8 29.35 -26.28 -30.76
N ALA A 9 29.47 -26.90 -31.93
CA ALA A 9 28.40 -27.66 -32.58
C ALA A 9 28.94 -28.99 -33.13
N PHE A 10 28.09 -30.01 -33.16
CA PHE A 10 28.41 -31.29 -33.78
C PHE A 10 27.35 -31.68 -34.80
N LYS A 11 27.81 -32.15 -35.96
CA LYS A 11 26.93 -32.60 -37.04
C LYS A 11 26.48 -34.02 -36.76
N MET A 12 25.17 -34.25 -36.65
CA MET A 12 24.58 -35.59 -36.63
C MET A 12 23.72 -35.78 -37.87
N GLY A 13 24.20 -36.61 -38.80
CA GLY A 13 23.56 -36.80 -40.10
C GLY A 13 23.52 -35.48 -40.89
N SER A 14 22.31 -34.99 -41.17
CA SER A 14 22.08 -33.72 -41.88
C SER A 14 21.85 -32.52 -40.95
N THR A 15 21.85 -32.71 -39.62
CA THR A 15 21.44 -31.68 -38.66
C THR A 15 22.60 -31.28 -37.74
N TRP A 16 22.73 -29.97 -37.51
CA TRP A 16 23.63 -29.42 -36.50
C TRP A 16 22.99 -29.51 -35.13
N ARG A 17 23.72 -30.08 -34.17
CA ARG A 17 23.29 -30.16 -32.77
C ARG A 17 24.25 -29.38 -31.89
N PHE A 18 23.69 -28.71 -30.90
CA PHE A 18 24.39 -27.93 -29.90
C PHE A 18 24.08 -28.54 -28.55
N ARG A 19 25.08 -28.70 -27.69
CA ARG A 19 24.81 -29.06 -26.29
C ARG A 19 24.51 -27.79 -25.53
N GLN A 20 23.50 -27.86 -24.67
CA GLN A 20 23.11 -26.70 -23.88
C GLN A 20 24.26 -26.19 -23.01
N SER A 21 25.02 -27.08 -22.38
CA SER A 21 26.18 -26.72 -21.55
C SER A 21 27.29 -26.03 -22.33
N ASP A 22 27.53 -26.44 -23.58
CA ASP A 22 28.57 -25.83 -24.42
C ASP A 22 28.12 -24.46 -24.94
N LEU A 23 26.82 -24.29 -25.20
CA LEU A 23 26.22 -23.02 -25.63
C LEU A 23 26.17 -21.99 -24.49
N ASP A 24 25.81 -22.44 -23.28
CA ASP A 24 25.78 -21.63 -22.07
C ASP A 24 27.18 -21.12 -21.73
N ASN A 25 28.18 -22.02 -21.70
CA ASN A 25 29.58 -21.66 -21.47
C ASN A 25 30.13 -20.73 -22.57
N TRP A 26 29.75 -20.95 -23.85
CA TRP A 26 30.12 -20.03 -24.92
C TRP A 26 29.49 -18.64 -24.73
N LEU A 27 28.23 -18.55 -24.29
CA LEU A 27 27.58 -17.28 -23.99
C LEU A 27 28.26 -16.56 -22.84
N GLU A 28 28.59 -17.27 -21.76
CA GLU A 28 29.30 -16.70 -20.61
C GLU A 28 30.71 -16.22 -20.98
N ASN A 29 31.46 -17.02 -21.75
CA ASN A 29 32.83 -16.71 -22.13
C ASN A 29 32.93 -15.68 -23.27
N SER A 30 31.91 -15.59 -24.14
CA SER A 30 31.83 -14.57 -25.21
C SER A 30 31.20 -13.26 -24.74
N ARG A 31 30.56 -13.25 -23.57
CA ARG A 31 29.99 -12.05 -22.96
C ARG A 31 31.10 -11.13 -22.44
N SER A 32 31.56 -10.23 -23.29
CA SER A 32 32.48 -9.13 -22.94
C SER A 32 31.75 -7.90 -22.36
N GLY A 33 30.61 -8.10 -21.69
CA GLY A 33 29.74 -7.02 -21.23
C GLY A 33 29.45 -7.09 -19.72
N PRO A 34 29.23 -5.94 -19.06
CA PRO A 34 29.02 -5.88 -17.60
C PRO A 34 27.85 -6.77 -17.14
N THR A 35 27.94 -7.25 -15.90
CA THR A 35 26.93 -8.12 -15.30
C THR A 35 25.62 -7.32 -15.14
N VAL A 36 24.54 -7.81 -15.75
CA VAL A 36 23.22 -7.16 -15.73
C VAL A 36 22.47 -7.55 -14.45
N SER A 37 23.04 -7.26 -13.29
CA SER A 37 22.37 -7.51 -12.00
C SER A 37 21.51 -6.33 -11.56
N ASN A 38 21.66 -5.16 -12.20
CA ASN A 38 20.96 -3.94 -11.81
C ASN A 38 20.45 -3.18 -13.03
N VAL A 39 19.70 -3.86 -13.90
CA VAL A 39 18.99 -3.19 -15.01
C VAL A 39 17.71 -2.58 -14.46
N GLU A 40 17.79 -1.29 -14.13
CA GLU A 40 16.59 -0.46 -13.95
C GLU A 40 15.76 -0.58 -15.24
N SER A 41 14.50 -0.97 -15.10
CA SER A 41 13.65 -1.33 -16.24
C SER A 41 13.50 -0.12 -17.17
N LEU A 42 14.11 -0.17 -18.36
CA LEU A 42 14.08 0.94 -19.34
C LEU A 42 12.65 1.30 -19.81
N THR A 43 11.68 0.45 -19.52
CA THR A 43 10.27 0.75 -19.67
C THR A 43 9.68 1.07 -18.30
N PRO A 44 9.18 2.30 -18.07
CA PRO A 44 8.40 2.56 -16.87
C PRO A 44 7.22 1.58 -16.83
N THR A 45 6.90 1.05 -15.66
CA THR A 45 5.69 0.24 -15.45
C THR A 45 4.47 1.09 -15.83
N ILE A 46 3.98 0.93 -17.06
CA ILE A 46 2.80 1.65 -17.53
C ILE A 46 1.58 0.99 -16.90
N VAL A 47 1.10 1.57 -15.81
CA VAL A 47 -0.20 1.17 -15.24
C VAL A 47 -1.26 1.51 -16.29
N PRO A 48 -2.02 0.52 -16.82
CA PRO A 48 -3.01 0.80 -17.85
C PRO A 48 -4.05 1.77 -17.31
N ALA A 49 -4.45 2.72 -18.15
CA ALA A 49 -5.46 3.71 -17.79
C ALA A 49 -6.74 3.00 -17.31
N ARG A 50 -6.98 3.04 -16.00
CA ARG A 50 -8.13 2.37 -15.38
C ARG A 50 -9.42 2.96 -15.97
N SER A 51 -10.38 2.11 -16.30
CA SER A 51 -11.70 2.53 -16.79
C SER A 51 -12.38 3.46 -15.76
N LYS A 52 -13.23 4.38 -16.22
CA LYS A 52 -13.98 5.31 -15.34
C LYS A 52 -14.75 4.57 -14.24
N TRP A 53 -15.30 3.40 -14.55
CA TRP A 53 -16.00 2.55 -13.59
C TRP A 53 -15.07 2.03 -12.48
N ARG A 54 -13.87 1.54 -12.84
CA ARG A 54 -12.88 1.09 -11.85
C ARG A 54 -12.36 2.23 -10.99
N LYS A 55 -12.15 3.42 -11.54
CA LYS A 55 -11.75 4.61 -10.76
C LYS A 55 -12.81 5.00 -9.73
N ARG A 56 -14.10 4.93 -10.09
CA ARG A 56 -15.19 5.18 -9.15
C ARG A 56 -15.23 4.14 -8.03
N LYS A 57 -15.12 2.85 -8.38
CA LYS A 57 -15.12 1.76 -7.40
C LYS A 57 -13.92 1.82 -6.44
N ASP A 58 -12.74 2.11 -6.97
CA ASP A 58 -11.49 2.26 -6.20
C ASP A 58 -11.53 3.49 -5.28
N SER A 59 -12.09 4.62 -5.75
CA SER A 59 -12.35 5.79 -4.91
C SER A 59 -13.35 5.48 -3.79
N GLU A 60 -14.46 4.81 -4.11
CA GLU A 60 -15.46 4.43 -3.12
C GLU A 60 -14.91 3.44 -2.08
N GLU A 61 -14.08 2.49 -2.51
CA GLU A 61 -13.39 1.56 -1.62
C GLU A 61 -12.38 2.29 -0.72
N ALA A 62 -11.69 3.31 -1.23
CA ALA A 62 -10.82 4.17 -0.44
C ALA A 62 -11.61 4.97 0.61
N ASP A 63 -12.74 5.58 0.23
CA ASP A 63 -13.63 6.30 1.16
C ASP A 63 -14.16 5.37 2.27
N VAL A 64 -14.52 4.14 1.91
CA VAL A 64 -14.97 3.12 2.87
C VAL A 64 -13.82 2.69 3.79
N ALA A 65 -12.62 2.49 3.25
CA ALA A 65 -11.45 2.10 4.02
C ALA A 65 -11.05 3.16 5.04
N ILE A 66 -11.07 4.44 4.65
CA ILE A 66 -10.75 5.56 5.55
C ILE A 66 -11.77 5.64 6.69
N LYS A 67 -13.06 5.54 6.39
CA LYS A 67 -14.12 5.52 7.42
C LYS A 67 -13.97 4.34 8.38
N LYS A 68 -13.68 3.15 7.83
CA LYS A 68 -13.47 1.94 8.62
C LYS A 68 -12.24 2.07 9.53
N ALA A 69 -11.13 2.57 9.01
CA ALA A 69 -9.91 2.80 9.78
C ALA A 69 -10.12 3.81 10.91
N CYS A 70 -10.86 4.89 10.64
CA CYS A 70 -11.23 5.87 11.66
C CYS A 70 -12.06 5.25 12.78
N ARG A 71 -13.10 4.46 12.44
CA ARG A 71 -13.91 3.73 13.42
C ARG A 71 -13.05 2.80 14.28
N ASP A 72 -12.24 1.97 13.64
CA ASP A 72 -11.39 0.99 14.34
C ASP A 72 -10.38 1.69 15.27
N HIS A 73 -9.78 2.79 14.81
CA HIS A 73 -8.87 3.59 15.62
C HIS A 73 -9.57 4.18 16.85
N ILE A 74 -10.75 4.79 16.68
CA ILE A 74 -11.53 5.34 17.80
C ILE A 74 -11.91 4.23 18.79
N GLU A 75 -12.42 3.09 18.29
CA GLU A 75 -12.77 1.95 19.14
C GLU A 75 -11.55 1.36 19.87
N SER A 76 -10.39 1.30 19.21
CA SER A 76 -9.15 0.80 19.80
C SER A 76 -8.63 1.74 20.88
N GLU A 77 -8.59 3.05 20.63
CA GLU A 77 -8.19 4.05 21.63
C GLU A 77 -9.10 4.00 22.87
N ILE A 78 -10.41 3.88 22.67
CA ILE A 78 -11.38 3.76 23.77
C ILE A 78 -11.22 2.45 24.55
N LYS A 79 -10.84 1.36 23.90
CA LYS A 79 -10.64 0.04 24.55
C LYS A 79 -9.28 -0.07 25.24
N SER A 80 -8.25 0.54 24.68
CA SER A 80 -6.85 0.38 25.11
C SER A 80 -6.45 1.39 26.18
N VAL A 81 -6.99 2.60 26.13
CA VAL A 81 -6.61 3.68 27.03
C VAL A 81 -7.65 3.80 28.13
N GLY A 82 -7.24 3.67 29.40
CA GLY A 82 -8.10 3.91 30.58
C GLY A 82 -8.52 5.37 30.78
N LYS A 83 -8.54 6.16 29.71
CA LYS A 83 -9.03 7.54 29.67
C LYS A 83 -10.46 7.50 29.13
N GLU A 84 -11.39 8.07 29.86
CA GLU A 84 -12.81 8.08 29.49
C GLU A 84 -13.16 9.23 28.51
N ILE A 85 -12.23 10.18 28.31
CA ILE A 85 -12.45 11.43 27.58
C ILE A 85 -11.37 11.58 26.50
N PHE A 86 -11.79 11.74 25.24
CA PHE A 86 -10.91 11.90 24.07
C PHE A 86 -11.23 13.19 23.32
N LEU A 87 -10.22 13.95 22.90
CA LEU A 87 -10.40 15.17 22.10
C LEU A 87 -10.71 14.81 20.63
N VAL A 88 -11.74 15.47 20.08
CA VAL A 88 -12.12 15.28 18.67
C VAL A 88 -11.01 15.76 17.73
N GLU A 89 -10.30 16.84 18.06
CA GLU A 89 -9.23 17.41 17.24
C GLU A 89 -8.12 16.40 16.91
N SER A 90 -7.74 15.55 17.87
CA SER A 90 -6.70 14.53 17.64
C SER A 90 -7.11 13.50 16.57
N PHE A 91 -8.42 13.25 16.42
CA PHE A 91 -8.93 12.42 15.34
C PHE A 91 -9.05 13.20 14.03
N GLU A 92 -9.44 14.48 14.09
CA GLU A 92 -9.54 15.37 12.93
C GLU A 92 -8.20 15.56 12.21
N GLU A 93 -7.08 15.64 12.95
CA GLU A 93 -5.74 15.71 12.37
C GLU A 93 -5.35 14.47 11.55
N LYS A 94 -5.83 13.28 11.94
CA LYS A 94 -5.44 12.00 11.30
C LYS A 94 -6.34 11.61 10.13
N PHE A 95 -7.64 11.89 10.22
CA PHE A 95 -8.62 11.40 9.24
C PHE A 95 -9.38 12.53 8.53
N GLY A 96 -9.25 13.77 9.00
CA GLY A 96 -9.99 14.92 8.49
C GLY A 96 -11.34 15.11 9.18
N LYS A 97 -11.73 16.39 9.31
CA LYS A 97 -12.95 16.85 9.99
C LYS A 97 -14.23 16.18 9.53
N ASP A 98 -14.43 16.09 8.21
CA ASP A 98 -15.66 15.54 7.63
C ASP A 98 -15.82 14.04 7.92
N VAL A 99 -14.75 13.25 7.79
CA VAL A 99 -14.78 11.80 8.05
C VAL A 99 -15.05 11.56 9.52
N VAL A 100 -14.34 12.26 10.41
CA VAL A 100 -14.47 12.11 11.86
C VAL A 100 -15.87 12.47 12.33
N LYS A 101 -16.43 13.58 11.82
CA LYS A 101 -17.81 13.97 12.13
C LYS A 101 -18.81 12.88 11.74
N LEU A 102 -18.64 12.27 10.56
CA LEU A 102 -19.50 11.20 10.06
C LEU A 102 -19.41 9.94 10.92
N VAL A 103 -18.20 9.56 11.30
CA VAL A 103 -17.94 8.38 12.15
C VAL A 103 -18.45 8.60 13.58
N ILE A 104 -18.25 9.78 14.16
CA ILE A 104 -18.79 10.12 15.49
C ILE A 104 -20.32 10.10 15.46
N ASP A 105 -20.97 10.62 14.43
CA ASP A 105 -22.43 10.56 14.28
C ASP A 105 -22.94 9.11 14.19
N GLN A 106 -22.24 8.26 13.43
CA GLN A 106 -22.54 6.82 13.36
C GLN A 106 -22.39 6.14 14.74
N LEU A 107 -21.31 6.40 15.46
CA LEU A 107 -21.07 5.82 16.79
C LEU A 107 -22.06 6.34 17.84
N LYS A 108 -22.53 7.60 17.71
CA LYS A 108 -23.59 8.18 18.53
C LYS A 108 -24.94 7.48 18.27
N LYS A 109 -25.23 7.16 17.00
CA LYS A 109 -26.42 6.39 16.60
C LYS A 109 -26.38 4.95 17.09
N GLU A 110 -25.21 4.31 17.04
CA GLU A 110 -24.97 2.97 17.62
C GLU A 110 -24.91 2.98 19.16
N LYS A 111 -25.08 4.15 19.80
CA LYS A 111 -25.04 4.37 21.26
C LYS A 111 -23.72 3.98 21.93
N VAL A 112 -22.63 3.85 21.17
CA VAL A 112 -21.30 3.49 21.69
C VAL A 112 -20.60 4.69 22.34
N LEU A 113 -20.88 5.90 21.84
CA LEU A 113 -20.26 7.15 22.28
C LEU A 113 -21.28 8.19 22.74
N LYS A 114 -20.85 9.05 23.68
CA LYS A 114 -21.51 10.30 24.05
C LYS A 114 -20.57 11.46 23.73
N GLU A 115 -21.06 12.41 22.95
CA GLU A 115 -20.39 13.68 22.67
C GLU A 115 -20.69 14.65 23.81
N SER A 116 -19.66 15.35 24.29
CA SER A 116 -19.80 16.44 25.24
C SER A 116 -18.79 17.54 24.93
N SER A 117 -19.09 18.77 25.33
CA SER A 117 -18.13 19.87 25.28
C SER A 117 -17.51 19.99 26.65
N HIS A 118 -16.19 19.91 26.73
CA HIS A 118 -15.47 20.18 27.96
C HIS A 118 -14.72 21.50 27.81
N GLU A 119 -14.74 22.33 28.85
CA GLU A 119 -13.87 23.49 28.93
C GLU A 119 -12.43 23.00 29.13
N GLY A 120 -11.57 23.30 28.15
CA GLY A 120 -10.14 23.12 28.26
C GLY A 120 -9.55 24.09 29.29
N LEU A 121 -8.29 23.86 29.67
CA LEU A 121 -7.58 24.64 30.69
C LEU A 121 -7.47 26.15 30.39
N GLY A 122 -7.79 26.59 29.17
CA GLY A 122 -7.80 27.99 28.73
C GLY A 122 -9.19 28.60 28.52
N GLY A 123 -10.28 27.95 28.97
CA GLY A 123 -11.66 28.40 28.72
C GLY A 123 -12.17 28.15 27.30
N GLU A 124 -11.40 27.42 26.49
CA GLU A 124 -11.78 27.02 25.14
C GLU A 124 -12.65 25.76 25.21
N GLN A 125 -13.83 25.80 24.58
CA GLN A 125 -14.72 24.64 24.52
C GLN A 125 -14.18 23.62 23.51
N VAL A 126 -13.53 22.58 24.02
CA VAL A 126 -13.07 21.46 23.20
C VAL A 126 -14.15 20.39 23.12
N ARG A 127 -14.38 19.91 21.90
CA ARG A 127 -15.31 18.80 21.66
C ARG A 127 -14.63 17.52 22.11
N VAL A 128 -15.26 16.81 23.04
CA VAL A 128 -14.77 15.55 23.56
C VAL A 128 -15.77 14.43 23.32
N VAL A 129 -15.25 13.24 23.05
CA VAL A 129 -16.03 12.01 22.93
C VAL A 129 -15.70 11.10 24.10
N MET A 130 -16.76 10.58 24.71
CA MET A 130 -16.68 9.68 25.86
C MET A 130 -17.38 8.37 25.55
N ARG A 131 -16.85 7.26 26.08
CA ARG A 131 -17.52 5.96 25.98
C ARG A 131 -18.83 6.00 26.77
N ARG A 132 -19.90 5.49 26.17
CA ARG A 132 -21.14 5.23 26.91
C ARG A 132 -20.97 3.90 27.65
N GLN A 133 -21.00 3.91 28.99
CA GLN A 133 -21.26 2.71 29.79
C GLN A 133 -22.75 2.38 29.77
#